data_AF-A0AA39INR2-F1
#
_entry.id   AF-A0AA39INR2-F1
#
_cell.length_a   1.000
_cell.length_b   1.000
_cell.length_c   1.000
_cell.angle_alpha   90.00
_cell.angle_beta   90.00
_cell.angle_gamma   90.00
#
_symmetry.space_group_name_H-M   'P 1'
#
loop_
_entity.id
_entity.type
_entity.pdbx_description
1 polymer ?
#
loop_
_entity_poly.entity_id
_entity_poly.type
_entity_poly.pdbx_seq_one_letter_code
_entity_poly.pdbx_strand_id
1 'polypeptide(L)'
;MDVNSLYKGLPYIIIPTLVAPIHLRILCVLLRYEEYRKMQCYKIMTHIEVFDCLIIPYYICQGLSTILKSQLTGLTVFFGSINASLLTCIVCMDMVLALNRLKVLCDVKYPTAIDKITIWLSGAVSFGITLLPFAGFKLSEDEFELRADLNRPWTKYNGIYLSFVPIFCSLITFFIYLFVCAVLAYKRIRIFLKKSYRSQECYCIMIHIGVAQCLFAPGMIINTTRVLTGANFWILPEITTKLFPSENRMEALMSVALAMNRLKVMCGLRYPSAIHTAIVAFAWVFGVVNYGLLFSPWYNFYMSDQDYLSHYDMSKPLTPTMKTMGSVVIICCSIIQLVLYTIIVAYIIRMQGKLSKKLQSRKEMNILLYACARFLFDVVAVCAVYGYFPIPDTEFGHISSFQRSLLHKSNRGL
;
A
#
# COMPACT_ATOMS: atom_id res chain seq x y z
N MET A 1 -7.47 34.14 14.37
CA MET A 1 -7.46 32.85 13.65
C MET A 1 -7.97 31.78 14.59
N ASP A 2 -8.84 30.92 14.10
CA ASP A 2 -9.40 29.79 14.85
C ASP A 2 -8.37 28.64 14.86
N VAL A 3 -8.09 28.08 16.04
CA VAL A 3 -7.11 26.99 16.20
C VAL A 3 -7.52 25.78 15.38
N ASN A 4 -8.83 25.55 15.23
CA ASN A 4 -9.36 24.44 14.44
C ASN A 4 -9.07 24.61 12.94
N SER A 5 -9.18 25.84 12.40
CA SER A 5 -8.88 26.09 10.99
C SER A 5 -7.39 26.01 10.69
N LEU A 6 -6.55 26.41 11.64
CA LEU A 6 -5.10 26.22 11.57
C LEU A 6 -4.75 24.72 11.53
N TYR A 7 -5.28 23.93 12.46
CA TYR A 7 -5.03 22.50 12.53
C TYR A 7 -5.49 21.75 11.27
N LYS A 8 -6.66 22.12 10.71
CA LYS A 8 -7.17 21.52 9.47
C LYS A 8 -6.37 21.92 8.23
N GLY A 9 -5.98 23.19 8.10
CA GLY A 9 -5.33 23.69 6.89
C GLY A 9 -3.82 23.44 6.81
N LEU A 10 -3.13 23.36 7.95
CA LEU A 10 -1.67 23.21 8.01
C LEU A 10 -1.16 21.90 7.36
N PRO A 11 -1.81 20.73 7.51
CA PRO A 11 -1.46 19.50 6.79
C PRO A 11 -1.50 19.65 5.26
N TYR A 12 -2.50 20.38 4.72
CA TYR A 12 -2.62 20.64 3.28
C TYR A 12 -1.49 21.51 2.73
N ILE A 13 -0.77 22.25 3.57
CA ILE A 13 0.40 23.03 3.17
C ILE A 13 1.68 22.22 3.38
N ILE A 14 1.87 21.67 4.59
CA ILE A 14 3.12 21.01 4.99
C ILE A 14 3.36 19.76 4.17
N ILE A 15 2.36 18.87 4.03
CA ILE A 15 2.57 17.58 3.36
C ILE A 15 2.97 17.78 1.89
N PRO A 16 2.24 18.56 1.07
CA PRO A 16 2.65 18.77 -0.32
C PRO A 16 3.99 19.50 -0.43
N THR A 17 4.29 20.45 0.45
CA THR A 17 5.59 21.15 0.45
C THR A 17 6.76 20.21 0.75
N LEU A 18 6.59 19.25 1.68
CA LEU A 18 7.61 18.25 1.99
C LEU A 18 7.77 17.18 0.88
N VAL A 19 6.67 16.86 0.19
CA VAL A 19 6.63 15.81 -0.84
C VAL A 19 7.02 16.35 -2.22
N ALA A 20 6.85 17.65 -2.49
CA ALA A 20 7.19 18.29 -3.76
C ALA A 20 8.64 18.04 -4.23
N PRO A 21 9.68 18.16 -3.38
CA PRO A 21 11.06 17.90 -3.79
C PRO A 21 11.28 16.44 -4.22
N ILE A 22 10.50 15.50 -3.69
CA ILE A 22 10.58 14.08 -4.03
C ILE A 22 10.04 13.87 -5.45
N HIS A 23 8.83 14.36 -5.75
CA HIS A 23 8.25 14.30 -7.11
C HIS A 23 9.14 15.00 -8.14
N LEU A 24 9.61 16.22 -7.83
CA LEU A 24 10.53 16.94 -8.70
C LEU A 24 11.83 16.16 -8.94
N ARG A 25 12.38 15.51 -7.92
CA ARG A 25 13.58 14.68 -8.07
C ARG A 25 13.32 13.45 -8.95
N ILE A 26 12.19 12.76 -8.75
CA ILE A 26 11.81 11.61 -9.59
C ILE A 26 11.63 12.06 -11.04
N LEU A 27 10.89 13.15 -11.26
CA LEU A 27 10.68 13.76 -12.56
C LEU A 27 12.02 14.13 -13.22
N CYS A 28 12.93 14.80 -12.50
CA CYS A 28 14.26 15.13 -13.01
C CYS A 28 15.07 13.89 -13.39
N VAL A 29 14.99 12.80 -12.61
CA VAL A 29 15.66 11.53 -12.94
C VAL A 29 15.07 10.94 -14.22
N LEU A 30 13.74 10.85 -14.33
CA LEU A 30 13.08 10.30 -15.52
C LEU A 30 13.36 11.12 -16.78
N LEU A 31 13.47 12.44 -16.67
CA LEU A 31 13.79 13.34 -17.79
C LEU A 31 15.28 13.32 -18.16
N ARG A 32 16.18 13.17 -17.19
CA ARG A 32 17.64 13.26 -17.41
C ARG A 32 18.23 12.02 -18.06
N TYR A 33 17.73 10.82 -17.76
CA TYR A 33 18.31 9.58 -18.29
C TYR A 33 17.62 9.13 -19.58
N GLU A 34 18.37 9.16 -20.70
CA GLU A 34 17.85 8.80 -22.02
C GLU A 34 17.34 7.35 -22.10
N GLU A 35 17.97 6.43 -21.35
CA GLU A 35 17.56 5.03 -21.28
C GLU A 35 16.10 4.87 -20.81
N TYR A 36 15.68 5.65 -19.82
CA TYR A 36 14.30 5.62 -19.33
C TYR A 36 13.33 6.19 -20.37
N ARG A 37 13.72 7.27 -21.06
CA ARG A 37 12.88 7.89 -22.10
C ARG A 37 12.60 6.97 -23.28
N LYS A 38 13.37 5.89 -23.49
CA LYS A 38 13.12 4.91 -24.56
C LYS A 38 12.00 3.93 -24.20
N MET A 39 11.74 3.66 -22.91
CA MET A 39 10.74 2.68 -22.50
C MET A 39 9.37 3.33 -22.27
N GLN A 40 8.31 2.75 -22.84
CA GLN A 40 6.94 3.27 -22.74
C GLN A 40 6.46 3.44 -21.29
N CYS A 41 6.80 2.50 -20.41
CA CYS A 41 6.48 2.55 -18.98
C CYS A 41 6.95 3.83 -18.30
N TYR A 42 8.21 4.22 -18.54
CA TYR A 42 8.78 5.41 -17.92
C TYR A 42 8.24 6.68 -18.53
N LYS A 43 7.89 6.68 -19.83
CA LYS A 43 7.17 7.81 -20.43
C LYS A 43 5.85 8.05 -19.70
N ILE A 44 5.04 7.01 -19.46
CA ILE A 44 3.76 7.16 -18.75
C ILE A 44 4.01 7.68 -17.33
N MET A 45 4.97 7.08 -16.61
CA MET A 45 5.36 7.52 -15.27
C MET A 45 5.81 8.99 -15.24
N THR A 46 6.54 9.46 -16.25
CA THR A 46 6.90 10.88 -16.38
C THR A 46 5.67 11.78 -16.49
N HIS A 47 4.63 11.38 -17.23
CA HIS A 47 3.40 12.18 -17.33
C HIS A 47 2.63 12.21 -16.01
N ILE A 48 2.56 11.07 -15.29
CA ILE A 48 1.96 11.00 -13.95
C ILE A 48 2.67 11.98 -13.01
N GLU A 49 4.01 11.94 -12.94
CA GLU A 49 4.79 12.84 -12.08
C GLU A 49 4.64 14.31 -12.45
N VAL A 50 4.44 14.64 -13.73
CA VAL A 50 4.10 16.01 -14.15
C VAL A 50 2.74 16.42 -13.59
N PHE A 51 1.74 15.53 -13.65
CA PHE A 51 0.42 15.81 -13.09
C PHE A 51 0.43 15.93 -11.57
N ASP A 52 1.17 15.08 -10.86
CA ASP A 52 1.37 15.20 -9.41
C ASP A 52 1.99 16.56 -9.04
N CYS A 53 2.99 17.01 -9.81
CA CYS A 53 3.57 18.34 -9.62
C CYS A 53 2.55 19.48 -9.84
N LEU A 54 1.62 19.32 -10.79
CA LEU A 54 0.56 20.30 -11.08
C LEU A 54 -0.58 20.28 -10.06
N ILE A 55 -0.73 19.21 -9.29
CA ILE A 55 -1.71 19.09 -8.20
C ILE A 55 -1.25 19.83 -6.93
N ILE A 56 0.06 19.94 -6.68
CA ILE A 56 0.61 20.57 -5.47
C ILE A 56 0.09 22.00 -5.20
N PRO A 57 0.03 22.91 -6.19
CA PRO A 57 -0.55 24.24 -6.01
C PRO A 57 -1.98 24.23 -5.47
N TYR A 58 -2.81 23.28 -5.90
CA TYR A 58 -4.18 23.15 -5.40
C TYR A 58 -4.20 22.93 -3.89
N TYR A 59 -3.44 21.97 -3.38
CA TYR A 59 -3.44 21.67 -1.94
C TYR A 59 -2.90 22.82 -1.10
N ILE A 60 -1.87 23.53 -1.59
CA ILE A 60 -1.36 24.73 -0.91
C ILE A 60 -2.44 25.82 -0.88
N CYS A 61 -3.09 26.12 -2.01
CA CYS A 61 -4.18 27.09 -2.08
C CYS A 61 -5.39 26.68 -1.23
N GLN A 62 -5.68 25.38 -1.14
CA GLN A 62 -6.74 24.83 -0.29
C GLN A 62 -6.42 25.05 1.19
N GLY A 63 -5.22 24.68 1.63
CA GLY A 63 -4.77 24.89 3.01
C GLY A 63 -4.77 26.36 3.40
N LEU A 64 -4.30 27.25 2.52
CA LEU A 64 -4.35 28.70 2.75
C LEU A 64 -5.79 29.22 2.86
N SER A 65 -6.70 28.80 1.97
CA SER A 65 -8.12 29.19 2.04
C SER A 65 -8.78 28.71 3.34
N THR A 66 -8.48 27.48 3.79
CA THR A 66 -8.96 26.96 5.09
C THR A 66 -8.42 27.78 6.26
N ILE A 67 -7.13 28.11 6.27
CA ILE A 67 -6.49 28.86 7.36
C ILE A 67 -7.05 30.29 7.44
N LEU A 68 -7.18 30.95 6.29
CA LEU A 68 -7.62 32.35 6.19
C LEU A 68 -9.15 32.50 6.29
N LYS A 69 -9.90 31.40 6.25
CA LYS A 69 -11.37 31.40 6.12
C LYS A 69 -11.86 32.35 5.02
N SER A 70 -11.12 32.42 3.91
CA SER A 70 -11.41 33.32 2.79
C SER A 70 -11.12 32.61 1.49
N GLN A 71 -11.95 32.86 0.47
CA GLN A 71 -11.68 32.41 -0.88
C GLN A 71 -10.53 33.25 -1.46
N LEU A 72 -9.42 32.62 -1.83
CA LEU A 72 -8.31 33.27 -2.52
C LEU A 72 -8.70 33.66 -3.95
N THR A 73 -9.51 34.71 -4.12
CA THR A 73 -9.86 35.32 -5.44
C THR A 73 -10.33 34.33 -6.52
N GLY A 74 -10.95 33.21 -6.12
CA GLY A 74 -11.36 32.14 -7.04
C GLY A 74 -10.24 31.19 -7.49
N LEU A 75 -8.98 31.43 -7.11
CA LEU A 75 -7.82 30.56 -7.42
C LEU A 75 -8.01 29.15 -6.87
N THR A 76 -8.51 29.01 -5.64
CA THR A 76 -8.77 27.68 -5.05
C THR A 76 -9.77 26.88 -5.87
N VAL A 77 -10.83 27.52 -6.36
CA VAL A 77 -11.83 26.87 -7.22
C VAL A 77 -11.22 26.50 -8.57
N PHE A 78 -10.44 27.40 -9.17
CA PHE A 78 -9.76 27.14 -10.44
C PHE A 78 -8.78 25.95 -10.35
N PHE A 79 -7.89 25.96 -9.35
CA PHE A 79 -6.96 24.85 -9.12
C PHE A 79 -7.70 23.57 -8.69
N GLY A 80 -8.83 23.69 -8.00
CA GLY A 80 -9.70 22.56 -7.67
C GLY A 80 -10.28 21.87 -8.91
N SER A 81 -10.75 22.65 -9.88
CA SER A 81 -11.20 22.12 -11.18
C SER A 81 -10.09 21.41 -11.93
N ILE A 82 -8.88 22.00 -11.96
CA ILE A 82 -7.70 21.39 -12.58
C ILE A 82 -7.34 20.09 -11.86
N ASN A 83 -7.30 20.09 -10.53
CA ASN A 83 -6.97 18.93 -9.72
C ASN A 83 -7.94 17.75 -9.97
N ALA A 84 -9.25 18.01 -10.05
CA ALA A 84 -10.25 16.98 -10.33
C ALA A 84 -10.00 16.28 -11.69
N SER A 85 -9.62 17.06 -12.71
CA SER A 85 -9.25 16.53 -14.02
C SER A 85 -7.92 15.79 -14.02
N LEU A 86 -6.89 16.36 -13.39
CA LEU A 86 -5.58 15.73 -13.27
C LEU A 86 -5.67 14.38 -12.56
N LEU A 87 -6.44 14.29 -11.48
CA LEU A 87 -6.64 13.04 -10.75
C LEU A 87 -7.29 11.96 -11.63
N THR A 88 -8.30 12.34 -12.42
CA THR A 88 -8.93 11.43 -13.38
C THR A 88 -7.92 10.96 -14.45
N CYS A 89 -7.07 11.86 -14.94
CA CYS A 89 -6.02 11.52 -15.90
C CYS A 89 -4.97 10.57 -15.30
N ILE A 90 -4.54 10.79 -14.06
CA ILE A 90 -3.59 9.94 -13.34
C ILE A 90 -4.15 8.51 -13.24
N VAL A 91 -5.40 8.36 -12.79
CA VAL A 91 -6.04 7.03 -12.64
C VAL A 91 -6.16 6.32 -13.99
N CYS A 92 -6.47 7.04 -15.08
CA CYS A 92 -6.46 6.47 -16.43
C CYS A 92 -5.04 6.06 -16.86
N MET A 93 -4.01 6.83 -16.53
CA MET A 93 -2.61 6.48 -16.80
C MET A 93 -2.14 5.27 -16.00
N ASP A 94 -2.61 5.09 -14.76
CA ASP A 94 -2.34 3.90 -13.94
C ASP A 94 -2.93 2.64 -14.57
N MET A 95 -4.13 2.74 -15.14
CA MET A 95 -4.73 1.65 -15.90
C MET A 95 -3.88 1.28 -17.12
N VAL A 96 -3.39 2.27 -17.87
CA VAL A 96 -2.50 2.03 -19.02
C VAL A 96 -1.14 1.47 -18.59
N LEU A 97 -0.63 1.90 -17.43
CA LEU A 97 0.56 1.34 -16.82
C LEU A 97 0.36 -0.14 -16.48
N ALA A 98 -0.80 -0.50 -15.91
CA ALA A 98 -1.17 -1.88 -15.61
C ALA A 98 -1.28 -2.74 -16.88
N LEU A 99 -1.91 -2.23 -17.95
CA LEU A 99 -1.96 -2.89 -19.27
C LEU A 99 -0.55 -3.11 -19.84
N ASN A 100 0.34 -2.12 -19.72
CA ASN A 100 1.72 -2.28 -20.13
C ASN A 100 2.46 -3.35 -19.31
N ARG A 101 2.18 -3.48 -18.00
CA ARG A 101 2.71 -4.59 -17.18
C ARG A 101 2.15 -5.95 -17.63
N LEU A 102 0.87 -6.01 -17.96
CA LEU A 102 0.25 -7.21 -18.52
C LEU A 102 0.94 -7.64 -19.82
N LYS A 103 1.17 -6.70 -20.74
CA LYS A 103 1.91 -6.93 -21.99
C LYS A 103 3.32 -7.47 -21.74
N VAL A 104 4.11 -6.80 -20.90
CA VAL A 104 5.52 -7.14 -20.69
C VAL A 104 5.70 -8.44 -19.89
N LEU A 105 4.87 -8.66 -18.86
CA LEU A 105 5.05 -9.80 -17.93
C LEU A 105 4.29 -11.05 -18.37
N CYS A 106 3.17 -10.90 -19.08
CA CYS A 106 2.32 -12.00 -19.53
C CYS A 106 2.41 -12.26 -21.04
N ASP A 107 3.21 -11.50 -21.78
CA ASP A 107 3.38 -11.61 -23.25
C ASP A 107 2.06 -11.43 -24.03
N VAL A 108 1.16 -10.61 -23.49
CA VAL A 108 -0.14 -10.31 -24.12
C VAL A 108 0.06 -9.30 -25.24
N LYS A 109 -0.31 -9.67 -26.48
CA LYS A 109 -0.20 -8.80 -27.65
C LYS A 109 -1.46 -7.96 -27.81
N TYR A 110 -1.33 -6.65 -27.65
CA TYR A 110 -2.38 -5.69 -28.03
C TYR A 110 -1.77 -4.45 -28.74
N PRO A 111 -2.54 -3.74 -29.58
CA PRO A 111 -2.05 -2.56 -30.31
C PRO A 111 -1.66 -1.41 -29.37
N THR A 112 -0.47 -0.84 -29.55
CA THR A 112 0.00 0.34 -28.78
C THR A 112 -0.82 1.61 -29.01
N ALA A 113 -1.68 1.61 -30.04
CA ALA A 113 -2.65 2.67 -30.27
C ALA A 113 -3.66 2.78 -29.12
N ILE A 114 -4.04 1.66 -28.48
CA ILE A 114 -5.00 1.64 -27.37
C ILE A 114 -4.46 2.49 -26.21
N ASP A 115 -3.19 2.30 -25.84
CA ASP A 115 -2.54 3.06 -24.75
C ASP A 115 -2.61 4.58 -25.00
N LYS A 116 -2.34 5.01 -26.24
CA LYS A 116 -2.35 6.43 -26.61
C LYS A 116 -3.78 7.00 -26.62
N ILE A 117 -4.71 6.28 -27.24
CA ILE A 117 -6.11 6.71 -27.36
C ILE A 117 -6.72 6.83 -25.96
N THR A 118 -6.52 5.86 -25.08
CA THR A 118 -7.07 5.89 -23.72
C THR A 118 -6.56 7.08 -22.93
N ILE A 119 -5.25 7.39 -22.97
CA ILE A 119 -4.66 8.54 -22.25
C ILE A 119 -5.22 9.86 -22.80
N TRP A 120 -5.14 10.07 -24.12
CA TRP A 120 -5.50 11.35 -24.71
C TRP A 120 -7.02 11.60 -24.67
N LEU A 121 -7.83 10.57 -24.93
CA LEU A 121 -9.28 10.71 -24.93
C LEU A 121 -9.81 11.00 -23.54
N SER A 122 -9.36 10.25 -22.52
CA SER A 122 -9.81 10.48 -21.14
C SER A 122 -9.37 11.85 -20.61
N GLY A 123 -8.12 12.24 -20.87
CA GLY A 123 -7.62 13.55 -20.46
C GLY A 123 -8.30 14.70 -21.17
N ALA A 124 -8.40 14.66 -22.50
CA ALA A 124 -9.03 15.73 -23.27
C ALA A 124 -10.52 15.90 -22.91
N VAL A 125 -11.24 14.80 -22.70
CA VAL A 125 -12.66 14.86 -22.27
C VAL A 125 -12.77 15.43 -20.86
N SER A 126 -11.96 14.98 -19.90
CA SER A 126 -11.99 15.50 -18.52
C SER A 126 -11.67 16.99 -18.46
N PHE A 127 -10.58 17.41 -19.10
CA PHE A 127 -10.18 18.82 -19.17
C PHE A 127 -11.22 19.67 -19.91
N GLY A 128 -11.73 19.17 -21.04
CA GLY A 128 -12.77 19.86 -21.81
C GLY A 128 -14.02 20.12 -20.98
N ILE A 129 -14.54 19.12 -20.27
CA ILE A 129 -15.77 19.28 -19.47
C ILE A 129 -15.52 20.20 -18.26
N THR A 130 -14.39 20.04 -17.56
CA THR A 130 -14.12 20.79 -16.32
C THR A 130 -13.69 22.24 -16.53
N LEU A 131 -13.07 22.58 -17.66
CA LEU A 131 -12.66 23.95 -17.97
C LEU A 131 -13.79 24.77 -18.64
N LEU A 132 -14.85 24.13 -19.11
CA LEU A 132 -16.00 24.83 -19.68
C LEU A 132 -16.82 25.53 -18.58
N PRO A 133 -17.37 26.74 -18.85
CA PRO A 133 -18.15 27.49 -17.86
C PRO A 133 -19.45 26.79 -17.43
N PHE A 134 -19.89 25.77 -18.16
CA PHE A 134 -21.13 25.02 -17.90
C PHE A 134 -21.03 23.98 -16.80
N ALA A 135 -19.81 23.58 -16.42
CA ALA A 135 -19.54 22.76 -15.24
C ALA A 135 -18.64 23.56 -14.28
N GLY A 136 -18.72 23.26 -12.99
CA GLY A 136 -17.88 23.97 -12.05
C GLY A 136 -17.98 23.43 -10.64
N PHE A 137 -17.02 23.87 -9.84
CA PHE A 137 -17.00 23.66 -8.41
C PHE A 137 -17.26 24.99 -7.71
N LYS A 138 -17.79 24.91 -6.49
CA LYS A 138 -17.88 26.02 -5.56
C LYS A 138 -17.28 25.58 -4.24
N LEU A 139 -16.70 26.53 -3.51
CA LEU A 139 -16.21 26.26 -2.17
C LEU A 139 -17.38 26.27 -1.20
N SER A 140 -17.49 25.26 -0.34
CA SER A 140 -18.48 25.23 0.75
C SER A 140 -18.15 26.31 1.77
N GLU A 141 -19.14 27.07 2.23
CA GLU A 141 -18.94 28.18 3.18
C GLU A 141 -18.45 27.69 4.55
N ASP A 142 -18.90 26.50 4.98
CA ASP A 142 -18.64 25.99 6.33
C ASP A 142 -17.25 25.36 6.50
N GLU A 143 -16.75 24.67 5.48
CA GLU A 143 -15.57 23.79 5.58
C GLU A 143 -14.47 24.12 4.56
N PHE A 144 -14.72 25.11 3.70
CA PHE A 144 -13.87 25.44 2.56
C PHE A 144 -13.63 24.24 1.63
N GLU A 145 -14.47 23.21 1.68
CA GLU A 145 -14.38 22.03 0.81
C GLU A 145 -14.86 22.34 -0.60
N LEU A 146 -14.18 21.76 -1.58
CA LEU A 146 -14.57 21.87 -2.99
C LEU A 146 -15.83 21.00 -3.23
N ARG A 147 -16.98 21.64 -3.46
CA ARG A 147 -18.24 20.97 -3.77
C ARG A 147 -18.67 21.24 -5.21
N ALA A 148 -19.40 20.31 -5.79
CA ALA A 148 -19.96 20.48 -7.13
C ALA A 148 -20.99 21.63 -7.13
N ASP A 149 -20.85 22.60 -8.03
CA ASP A 149 -21.83 23.69 -8.21
C ASP A 149 -23.04 23.20 -9.03
N LEU A 150 -24.03 22.63 -8.34
CA LEU A 150 -25.25 22.07 -8.94
C LEU A 150 -26.14 23.11 -9.64
N ASN A 151 -25.87 24.41 -9.49
CA ASN A 151 -26.59 25.46 -10.20
C ASN A 151 -26.23 25.53 -11.69
N ARG A 152 -25.09 24.93 -12.09
CA ARG A 152 -24.68 24.89 -13.50
C ARG A 152 -25.21 23.63 -14.18
N PRO A 153 -25.69 23.73 -15.44
CA PRO A 153 -26.45 22.66 -16.09
C PRO A 153 -25.65 21.37 -16.29
N TRP A 154 -24.32 21.44 -16.43
CA TRP A 154 -23.49 20.28 -16.72
C TRP A 154 -22.76 19.72 -15.50
N THR A 155 -22.80 20.41 -14.35
CA THR A 155 -22.07 19.97 -13.16
C THR A 155 -22.51 18.60 -12.67
N LYS A 156 -23.81 18.27 -12.75
CA LYS A 156 -24.31 16.94 -12.36
C LYS A 156 -23.69 15.83 -13.21
N TYR A 157 -23.66 16.01 -14.53
CA TYR A 157 -23.08 15.02 -15.45
C TYR A 157 -21.56 14.94 -15.31
N ASN A 158 -20.89 16.08 -15.13
CA ASN A 158 -19.45 16.13 -14.86
C ASN A 158 -19.09 15.41 -13.55
N GLY A 159 -19.87 15.62 -12.48
CA GLY A 159 -19.66 14.92 -11.20
C GLY A 159 -19.82 13.40 -11.32
N ILE A 160 -20.82 12.94 -12.07
CA ILE A 160 -21.00 11.51 -12.38
C ILE A 160 -19.79 10.98 -13.16
N TYR A 161 -19.34 11.71 -14.20
CA TYR A 161 -18.19 11.33 -15.01
C TYR A 161 -16.89 11.23 -14.18
N LEU A 162 -16.57 12.29 -13.42
CA LEU A 162 -15.38 12.38 -12.56
C LEU A 162 -15.39 11.36 -11.42
N SER A 163 -16.55 10.82 -11.04
CA SER A 163 -16.63 9.75 -10.06
C SER A 163 -16.54 8.38 -10.72
N PHE A 164 -17.31 8.15 -11.78
CA PHE A 164 -17.45 6.85 -12.43
C PHE A 164 -16.18 6.42 -13.15
N VAL A 165 -15.53 7.33 -13.90
CA VAL A 165 -14.33 6.98 -14.69
C VAL A 165 -13.17 6.53 -13.81
N PRO A 166 -12.77 7.26 -12.75
CA PRO A 166 -11.72 6.79 -11.85
C PRO A 166 -12.07 5.47 -11.15
N ILE A 167 -13.31 5.28 -10.70
CA ILE A 167 -13.74 4.03 -10.07
C ILE A 167 -13.60 2.86 -11.06
N PHE A 168 -14.12 3.03 -12.28
CA PHE A 168 -14.06 2.00 -13.32
C PHE A 168 -12.61 1.68 -13.74
N CYS A 169 -11.79 2.70 -13.99
CA CYS A 169 -10.37 2.52 -14.30
C CYS A 169 -9.60 1.86 -13.14
N SER A 170 -9.89 2.22 -11.89
CA SER A 170 -9.27 1.59 -10.72
C SER A 170 -9.66 0.12 -10.59
N LEU A 171 -10.93 -0.23 -10.84
CA LEU A 171 -11.38 -1.62 -10.84
C LEU A 171 -10.67 -2.44 -11.94
N ILE A 172 -10.60 -1.91 -13.17
CA ILE A 172 -9.85 -2.57 -14.25
C ILE A 172 -8.38 -2.76 -13.86
N THR A 173 -7.75 -1.70 -13.35
CA THR A 173 -6.37 -1.71 -12.87
C THR A 173 -6.14 -2.80 -11.82
N PHE A 174 -7.05 -2.89 -10.84
CA PHE A 174 -7.04 -3.92 -9.81
C PHE A 174 -7.11 -5.34 -10.40
N PHE A 175 -8.06 -5.60 -11.31
CA PHE A 175 -8.19 -6.92 -11.94
C PHE A 175 -6.98 -7.27 -12.82
N ILE A 176 -6.41 -6.31 -13.53
CA ILE A 176 -5.18 -6.53 -14.31
C ILE A 176 -4.03 -6.91 -13.37
N TYR A 177 -3.83 -6.17 -12.29
CA TYR A 177 -2.77 -6.50 -11.32
C TYR A 177 -3.03 -7.84 -10.64
N LEU A 178 -4.28 -8.17 -10.31
CA LEU A 178 -4.64 -9.48 -9.78
C LEU A 178 -4.26 -10.60 -10.76
N PHE A 179 -4.56 -10.43 -12.04
CA PHE A 179 -4.16 -11.37 -13.09
C PHE A 179 -2.65 -11.47 -13.25
N VAL A 180 -1.94 -10.34 -13.31
CA VAL A 180 -0.46 -10.31 -13.39
C VAL A 180 0.15 -11.01 -12.17
N CYS A 181 -0.34 -10.74 -10.97
CA CYS A 181 0.06 -11.40 -9.74
C CYS A 181 -0.20 -12.91 -9.83
N ALA A 182 -1.34 -13.35 -10.34
CA ALA A 182 -1.65 -14.77 -10.52
C ALA A 182 -0.71 -15.44 -11.54
N VAL A 183 -0.40 -14.79 -12.66
CA VAL A 183 0.56 -15.30 -13.66
C VAL A 183 1.97 -15.36 -13.09
N LEU A 184 2.41 -14.33 -12.38
CA LEU A 184 3.72 -14.30 -11.72
C LEU A 184 3.80 -15.37 -10.63
N ALA A 185 2.75 -15.53 -9.83
CA ALA A 185 2.65 -16.59 -8.83
C ALA A 185 2.72 -17.96 -9.50
N TYR A 186 1.97 -18.19 -10.58
CA TYR A 186 2.04 -19.43 -11.35
C TYR A 186 3.43 -19.70 -11.92
N LYS A 187 4.07 -18.70 -12.55
CA LYS A 187 5.45 -18.81 -13.06
C LYS A 187 6.43 -19.11 -11.92
N ARG A 188 6.27 -18.45 -10.78
CA ARG A 188 7.12 -18.61 -9.60
C ARG A 188 6.93 -19.99 -8.96
N ILE A 189 5.70 -20.46 -8.80
CA ILE A 189 5.37 -21.82 -8.35
C ILE A 189 5.98 -22.83 -9.32
N ARG A 190 5.84 -22.65 -10.63
CA ARG A 190 6.46 -23.53 -11.64
C ARG A 190 7.99 -23.58 -11.53
N ILE A 191 8.64 -22.43 -11.28
CA ILE A 191 10.09 -22.38 -11.02
C ILE A 191 10.43 -23.12 -9.71
N PHE A 192 9.66 -22.89 -8.65
CA PHE A 192 9.82 -23.56 -7.37
C PHE A 192 9.57 -25.08 -7.44
N LEU A 193 8.75 -25.55 -8.37
CA LEU A 193 8.52 -26.98 -8.58
C LEU A 193 9.70 -27.68 -9.29
N LYS A 194 10.62 -26.94 -9.94
CA LYS A 194 11.81 -27.53 -10.56
C LYS A 194 12.75 -28.09 -9.49
N LYS A 195 13.15 -29.36 -9.63
CA LYS A 195 14.02 -30.09 -8.69
C LYS A 195 15.32 -29.34 -8.33
N SER A 196 15.91 -28.62 -9.29
CA SER A 196 17.14 -27.83 -9.10
C SER A 196 16.99 -26.66 -8.13
N TYR A 197 15.79 -26.08 -8.00
CA TYR A 197 15.54 -24.97 -7.08
C TYR A 197 15.13 -25.48 -5.70
N ARG A 198 14.39 -26.60 -5.65
CA ARG A 198 13.97 -27.25 -4.40
C ARG A 198 15.12 -27.81 -3.57
N SER A 199 16.29 -28.03 -4.18
CA SER A 199 17.48 -28.49 -3.46
C SER A 199 18.19 -27.37 -2.70
N GLN A 200 17.89 -26.09 -2.98
CA GLN A 200 18.52 -24.97 -2.27
C GLN A 200 17.68 -24.55 -1.07
N GLU A 201 18.28 -24.58 0.12
CA GLU A 201 17.66 -24.24 1.40
C GLU A 201 16.94 -22.88 1.39
N CYS A 202 17.55 -21.86 0.78
CA CYS A 202 16.96 -20.52 0.67
C CYS A 202 15.57 -20.55 0.03
N TYR A 203 15.43 -21.30 -1.06
CA TYR A 203 14.17 -21.40 -1.78
C TYR A 203 13.15 -22.24 -1.00
N CYS A 204 13.58 -23.27 -0.26
CA CYS A 204 12.69 -23.99 0.66
C CYS A 204 12.10 -23.05 1.73
N ILE A 205 12.93 -22.23 2.39
CA ILE A 205 12.45 -21.25 3.39
C ILE A 205 11.47 -20.26 2.77
N MET A 206 11.80 -19.74 1.57
CA MET A 206 10.91 -18.81 0.86
C MET A 206 9.57 -19.44 0.45
N ILE A 207 9.54 -20.74 0.15
CA ILE A 207 8.29 -21.47 -0.12
C ILE A 207 7.44 -21.51 1.15
N HIS A 208 8.02 -21.80 2.32
CA HIS A 208 7.26 -21.82 3.58
C HIS A 208 6.65 -20.46 3.93
N ILE A 209 7.40 -19.36 3.76
CA ILE A 209 6.87 -17.99 3.93
C ILE A 209 5.72 -17.75 2.96
N GLY A 210 5.91 -18.09 1.68
CA GLY A 210 4.86 -17.93 0.67
C GLY A 210 3.59 -18.73 0.97
N VAL A 211 3.72 -19.96 1.49
CA VAL A 211 2.58 -20.78 1.91
C VAL A 211 1.84 -20.12 3.07
N ALA A 212 2.55 -19.63 4.09
CA ALA A 212 1.93 -18.92 5.21
C ALA A 212 1.14 -17.68 4.74
N GLN A 213 1.73 -16.86 3.88
CA GLN A 213 1.08 -15.68 3.29
C GLN A 213 -0.13 -16.05 2.43
N CYS A 214 -0.05 -17.14 1.66
CA CYS A 214 -1.19 -17.63 0.88
C CYS A 214 -2.35 -18.13 1.75
N LEU A 215 -2.08 -18.72 2.92
CA LEU A 215 -3.12 -19.11 3.87
C LEU A 215 -3.77 -17.89 4.53
N PHE A 216 -3.02 -16.81 4.73
CA PHE A 216 -3.49 -15.57 5.33
C PHE A 216 -4.33 -14.70 4.38
N ALA A 217 -3.97 -14.64 3.10
CA ALA A 217 -4.60 -13.73 2.13
C ALA A 217 -6.15 -13.83 2.04
N PRO A 218 -6.78 -15.03 2.00
CA PRO A 218 -8.25 -15.14 2.01
C PRO A 218 -8.89 -14.46 3.21
N GLY A 219 -8.22 -14.50 4.36
CA GLY A 219 -8.70 -13.87 5.58
C GLY A 219 -8.78 -12.36 5.50
N MET A 220 -7.76 -11.73 4.93
CA MET A 220 -7.75 -10.29 4.68
C MET A 220 -8.83 -9.88 3.69
N ILE A 221 -9.05 -10.69 2.64
CA ILE A 221 -10.10 -10.42 1.66
C ILE A 221 -11.47 -10.47 2.34
N ILE A 222 -11.77 -11.54 3.10
CA ILE A 222 -13.06 -11.72 3.80
C ILE A 222 -13.29 -10.58 4.80
N ASN A 223 -12.29 -10.24 5.62
CA ASN A 223 -12.39 -9.14 6.57
C ASN A 223 -12.62 -7.79 5.89
N THR A 224 -11.88 -7.51 4.81
CA THR A 224 -12.04 -6.26 4.05
C THR A 224 -13.42 -6.20 3.41
N THR A 225 -13.91 -7.30 2.83
CA THR A 225 -15.26 -7.35 2.25
C THR A 225 -16.34 -7.14 3.32
N ARG A 226 -16.20 -7.73 4.52
CA ARG A 226 -17.12 -7.48 5.65
C ARG A 226 -17.19 -6.00 5.97
N VAL A 227 -16.03 -5.36 6.15
CA VAL A 227 -15.95 -3.93 6.49
C VAL A 227 -16.55 -3.05 5.39
N LEU A 228 -16.27 -3.35 4.12
CA LEU A 228 -16.76 -2.54 2.99
C LEU A 228 -18.26 -2.70 2.73
N THR A 229 -18.79 -3.90 2.90
CA THR A 229 -20.19 -4.20 2.54
C THR A 229 -21.14 -4.18 3.72
N GLY A 230 -20.61 -4.25 4.95
CA GLY A 230 -21.40 -4.55 6.15
C GLY A 230 -22.03 -5.96 6.13
N ALA A 231 -21.67 -6.82 5.17
CA ALA A 231 -22.22 -8.16 5.07
C ALA A 231 -21.63 -9.06 6.14
N ASN A 232 -22.52 -9.73 6.88
CA ASN A 232 -22.14 -10.70 7.89
C ASN A 232 -21.80 -12.05 7.22
N PHE A 233 -20.51 -12.29 6.95
CA PHE A 233 -20.00 -13.57 6.45
C PHE A 233 -19.95 -14.67 7.52
N TRP A 234 -20.92 -14.70 8.43
CA TRP A 234 -21.02 -15.67 9.52
C TRP A 234 -19.75 -15.65 10.40
N ILE A 235 -19.19 -16.83 10.67
CA ILE A 235 -18.01 -17.03 11.54
C ILE A 235 -16.67 -16.93 10.79
N LEU A 236 -16.69 -16.84 9.45
CA LEU A 236 -15.47 -16.81 8.63
C LEU A 236 -14.52 -15.66 9.00
N PRO A 237 -14.98 -14.39 9.10
CA PRO A 237 -14.13 -13.27 9.51
C PRO A 237 -13.44 -13.50 10.85
N GLU A 238 -14.14 -14.10 11.82
CA GLU A 238 -13.58 -14.35 13.14
C GLU A 238 -12.47 -15.41 13.09
N ILE A 239 -12.72 -16.53 12.40
CA ILE A 239 -11.73 -17.58 12.18
C ILE A 239 -10.49 -17.00 11.48
N THR A 240 -10.70 -16.23 10.42
CA THR A 240 -9.60 -15.72 9.61
C THR A 240 -8.83 -14.60 10.30
N THR A 241 -9.49 -13.77 11.10
CA THR A 241 -8.82 -12.72 11.89
C THR A 241 -7.84 -13.31 12.88
N LYS A 242 -8.19 -14.45 13.50
CA LYS A 242 -7.31 -15.17 14.42
C LYS A 242 -6.03 -15.72 13.74
N LEU A 243 -6.04 -15.91 12.42
CA LEU A 243 -4.85 -16.37 11.70
C LEU A 243 -3.75 -15.29 11.66
N PHE A 244 -4.14 -14.00 11.68
CA PHE A 244 -3.22 -12.88 11.52
C PHE A 244 -2.08 -12.80 12.55
N PRO A 245 -2.35 -12.78 13.88
CA PRO A 245 -1.27 -12.72 14.86
C PRO A 245 -0.37 -13.95 14.82
N SER A 246 -0.87 -15.10 14.37
CA SER A 246 -0.09 -16.34 14.25
C SER A 246 0.86 -16.28 13.05
N GLU A 247 0.35 -15.85 11.89
CA GLU A 247 1.12 -15.75 10.65
C GLU A 247 2.24 -14.70 10.75
N ASN A 248 1.96 -13.52 11.29
CA ASN A 248 2.97 -12.47 11.48
C ASN A 248 4.19 -12.98 12.29
N ARG A 249 3.93 -13.79 13.33
CA ARG A 249 4.98 -14.38 14.17
C ARG A 249 5.77 -15.46 13.42
N MET A 250 5.09 -16.27 12.61
CA MET A 250 5.72 -17.27 11.75
C MET A 250 6.62 -16.62 10.69
N GLU A 251 6.13 -15.59 10.01
CA GLU A 251 6.89 -14.86 8.99
C GLU A 251 8.14 -14.21 9.60
N ALA A 252 8.04 -13.62 10.80
CA ALA A 252 9.19 -13.04 11.50
C ALA A 252 10.29 -14.09 11.76
N LEU A 253 9.92 -15.27 12.28
CA LEU A 253 10.87 -16.36 12.55
C LEU A 253 11.50 -16.93 11.27
N MET A 254 10.70 -17.14 10.23
CA MET A 254 11.20 -17.63 8.93
C MET A 254 12.08 -16.59 8.22
N SER A 255 11.82 -15.30 8.42
CA SER A 255 12.64 -14.21 7.90
C SER A 255 14.03 -14.18 8.54
N VAL A 256 14.13 -14.52 9.84
CA VAL A 256 15.42 -14.74 10.50
C VAL A 256 16.16 -15.94 9.88
N ALA A 257 15.46 -17.08 9.68
CA ALA A 257 16.07 -18.25 9.03
C ALA A 257 16.60 -17.92 7.62
N LEU A 258 15.86 -17.12 6.86
CA LEU A 258 16.27 -16.65 5.53
C LEU A 258 17.50 -15.73 5.59
N ALA A 259 17.54 -14.80 6.55
CA ALA A 259 18.67 -13.90 6.76
C ALA A 259 19.93 -14.68 7.15
N MET A 260 19.81 -15.68 8.03
CA MET A 260 20.90 -16.59 8.39
C MET A 260 21.40 -17.36 7.17
N ASN A 261 20.50 -17.92 6.35
CA ASN A 261 20.89 -18.63 5.13
C ASN A 261 21.68 -17.73 4.16
N ARG A 262 21.27 -16.47 3.99
CA ARG A 262 22.01 -15.48 3.20
C ARG A 262 23.38 -15.19 3.79
N LEU A 263 23.48 -15.04 5.11
CA LEU A 263 24.75 -14.87 5.81
C LEU A 263 25.68 -16.08 5.56
N LYS A 264 25.16 -17.31 5.66
CA LYS A 264 25.90 -18.55 5.36
C LYS A 264 26.51 -18.53 3.97
N VAL A 265 25.69 -18.24 2.96
CA VAL A 265 26.10 -18.28 1.55
C VAL A 265 27.05 -17.12 1.21
N MET A 266 26.75 -15.89 1.64
CA MET A 266 27.52 -14.71 1.26
C MET A 266 28.83 -14.57 2.04
N CYS A 267 28.84 -14.90 3.33
CA CYS A 267 30.04 -14.84 4.17
C CYS A 267 30.80 -16.16 4.22
N GLY A 268 30.34 -17.21 3.52
CA GLY A 268 30.99 -18.51 3.48
C GLY A 268 31.04 -19.24 4.82
N LEU A 269 30.08 -18.99 5.72
CA LEU A 269 30.05 -19.63 7.04
C LEU A 269 29.76 -21.13 6.91
N ARG A 270 30.47 -21.96 7.66
CA ARG A 270 30.33 -23.42 7.67
C ARG A 270 29.59 -23.88 8.91
N TYR A 271 28.26 -23.77 8.91
CA TYR A 271 27.41 -24.39 9.93
C TYR A 271 26.37 -25.33 9.29
N PRO A 272 25.92 -26.37 10.02
CA PRO A 272 25.06 -27.40 9.47
C PRO A 272 23.69 -26.84 9.07
N SER A 273 23.18 -27.33 7.94
CA SER A 273 21.87 -26.94 7.38
C SER A 273 20.69 -27.31 8.28
N ALA A 274 20.89 -28.28 9.19
CA ALA A 274 19.91 -28.67 10.19
C ALA A 274 19.40 -27.49 11.05
N ILE A 275 20.23 -26.46 11.26
CA ILE A 275 19.85 -25.26 12.02
C ILE A 275 18.70 -24.52 11.34
N HIS A 276 18.75 -24.32 10.01
CA HIS A 276 17.68 -23.66 9.27
C HIS A 276 16.38 -24.47 9.32
N THR A 277 16.49 -25.78 9.13
CA THR A 277 15.35 -26.69 9.20
C THR A 277 14.69 -26.66 10.58
N ALA A 278 15.50 -26.65 11.65
CA ALA A 278 15.01 -26.56 13.02
C ALA A 278 14.27 -25.24 13.29
N ILE A 279 14.78 -24.10 12.82
CA ILE A 279 14.12 -22.79 12.98
C ILE A 279 12.79 -22.77 12.21
N VAL A 280 12.75 -23.28 10.98
CA VAL A 280 11.51 -23.33 10.19
C VAL A 280 10.48 -24.26 10.84
N ALA A 281 10.90 -25.45 11.32
CA ALA A 281 10.03 -26.37 12.03
C ALA A 281 9.48 -25.74 13.32
N PHE A 282 10.34 -25.06 14.10
CA PHE A 282 9.93 -24.30 15.27
C PHE A 282 8.92 -23.21 14.93
N ALA A 283 9.14 -22.45 13.84
CA ALA A 283 8.21 -21.42 13.39
C ALA A 283 6.81 -21.99 13.09
N TRP A 284 6.74 -23.13 12.39
CA TRP A 284 5.47 -23.81 12.12
C TRP A 284 4.77 -24.29 13.38
N VAL A 285 5.50 -24.97 14.28
CA VAL A 285 4.93 -25.43 15.55
C VAL A 285 4.42 -24.25 16.37
N PHE A 286 5.23 -23.19 16.50
CA PHE A 286 4.88 -21.99 17.26
C PHE A 286 3.62 -21.31 16.69
N GLY A 287 3.54 -21.15 15.38
CA GLY A 287 2.38 -20.56 14.72
C GLY A 287 1.11 -21.39 14.83
N VAL A 288 1.20 -22.71 14.61
CA VAL A 288 0.05 -23.61 14.73
C VAL A 288 -0.46 -23.67 16.17
N VAL A 289 0.43 -23.73 17.15
CA VAL A 289 0.06 -23.68 18.59
C VAL A 289 -0.58 -22.33 18.91
N ASN A 290 0.00 -21.22 18.45
CA ASN A 290 -0.59 -19.89 18.68
C ASN A 290 -2.00 -19.77 18.09
N TYR A 291 -2.20 -20.29 16.88
CA TYR A 291 -3.48 -20.29 16.20
C TYR A 291 -4.49 -21.18 16.92
N GLY A 292 -4.11 -22.39 17.34
CA GLY A 292 -4.97 -23.27 18.13
C GLY A 292 -5.40 -22.64 19.46
N LEU A 293 -4.48 -21.96 20.15
CA LEU A 293 -4.78 -21.26 21.40
C LEU A 293 -5.79 -20.11 21.21
N LEU A 294 -5.88 -19.48 20.04
CA LEU A 294 -6.87 -18.43 19.75
C LEU A 294 -8.32 -18.94 19.65
N PHE A 295 -8.51 -20.26 19.53
CA PHE A 295 -9.82 -20.90 19.64
C PHE A 295 -10.13 -21.35 21.07
N SER A 296 -9.19 -21.21 22.01
CA SER A 296 -9.40 -21.55 23.41
C SER A 296 -10.19 -20.45 24.15
N PRO A 297 -10.89 -20.78 25.25
CA PRO A 297 -11.62 -19.77 26.02
C PRO A 297 -10.71 -18.78 26.77
N TRP A 298 -9.39 -19.01 26.79
CA TRP A 298 -8.43 -18.22 27.57
C TRP A 298 -7.69 -17.14 26.76
N TYR A 299 -7.70 -17.23 25.42
CA TYR A 299 -7.00 -16.32 24.53
C TYR A 299 -7.87 -16.02 23.32
N ASN A 300 -8.18 -14.73 23.10
CA ASN A 300 -9.06 -14.32 22.01
C ASN A 300 -8.54 -13.07 21.30
N PHE A 301 -8.80 -13.03 19.99
CA PHE A 301 -8.45 -11.96 19.08
C PHE A 301 -9.62 -11.77 18.14
N TYR A 302 -10.22 -10.58 18.14
CA TYR A 302 -11.47 -10.31 17.45
C TYR A 302 -11.40 -9.00 16.67
N MET A 303 -12.36 -8.81 15.78
CA MET A 303 -12.54 -7.57 15.03
C MET A 303 -13.95 -7.07 15.32
N SER A 304 -14.05 -5.87 15.91
CA SER A 304 -15.32 -5.20 16.19
C SER A 304 -16.00 -4.82 14.87
N ASP A 305 -17.33 -4.76 14.83
CA ASP A 305 -18.10 -4.35 13.64
C ASP A 305 -17.84 -2.90 13.21
N GLN A 306 -17.27 -2.09 14.11
CA GLN A 306 -17.01 -0.67 13.88
C GLN A 306 -15.52 -0.38 13.65
N ASP A 307 -14.64 -1.35 13.94
CA ASP A 307 -13.20 -1.13 13.90
C ASP A 307 -12.59 -1.77 12.65
N TYR A 308 -11.72 -1.00 11.98
CA TYR A 308 -10.91 -1.49 10.85
C TYR A 308 -9.74 -2.36 11.31
N LEU A 309 -9.41 -2.31 12.60
CA LEU A 309 -8.30 -3.03 13.20
C LEU A 309 -8.82 -4.15 14.10
N SER A 310 -8.01 -5.18 14.23
CA SER A 310 -8.29 -6.30 15.12
C SER A 310 -7.72 -6.02 16.51
N HIS A 311 -8.47 -6.41 17.53
CA HIS A 311 -8.20 -6.14 18.92
C HIS A 311 -8.00 -7.44 19.70
N TYR A 312 -7.07 -7.39 20.65
CA TYR A 312 -6.90 -8.42 21.66
C TYR A 312 -7.96 -8.26 22.74
N ASP A 313 -8.69 -9.34 23.05
CA ASP A 313 -9.66 -9.34 24.15
C ASP A 313 -8.93 -9.45 25.48
N MET A 314 -8.68 -8.30 26.10
CA MET A 314 -7.95 -8.19 27.37
C MET A 314 -8.75 -8.71 28.57
N SER A 315 -10.03 -9.06 28.40
CA SER A 315 -10.83 -9.70 29.47
C SER A 315 -10.40 -11.15 29.72
N LYS A 316 -9.70 -11.78 28.77
CA LYS A 316 -9.26 -13.17 28.90
C LYS A 316 -7.90 -13.26 29.60
N PRO A 317 -7.69 -14.23 30.50
CA PRO A 317 -6.52 -14.27 31.38
C PRO A 317 -5.20 -14.48 30.63
N LEU A 318 -5.21 -15.20 29.50
CA LEU A 318 -3.99 -15.52 28.77
C LEU A 318 -3.66 -14.48 27.68
N THR A 319 -4.62 -13.65 27.28
CA THR A 319 -4.44 -12.66 26.20
C THR A 319 -3.29 -11.67 26.45
N PRO A 320 -3.16 -11.02 27.64
CA PRO A 320 -2.08 -10.07 27.88
C PRO A 320 -0.69 -10.70 27.75
N THR A 321 -0.54 -11.92 28.27
CA THR A 321 0.71 -12.70 28.20
C THR A 321 1.04 -13.06 26.75
N MET A 322 0.06 -13.57 25.99
CA MET A 322 0.27 -13.98 24.59
C MET A 322 0.48 -12.82 23.64
N LYS A 323 -0.12 -11.66 23.92
CA LYS A 323 0.15 -10.38 23.23
C LYS A 323 1.59 -9.97 23.48
N THR A 324 2.01 -9.90 24.74
CA THR A 324 3.38 -9.49 25.14
C THR A 324 4.43 -10.42 24.54
N MET A 325 4.25 -11.74 24.69
CA MET A 325 5.16 -12.73 24.11
C MET A 325 5.24 -12.61 22.59
N GLY A 326 4.10 -12.43 21.91
CA GLY A 326 4.05 -12.22 20.46
C GLY A 326 4.84 -10.99 20.01
N SER A 327 4.61 -9.86 20.67
CA SER A 327 5.32 -8.60 20.39
C SER A 327 6.83 -8.74 20.64
N VAL A 328 7.24 -9.36 21.75
CA VAL A 328 8.65 -9.61 22.05
C VAL A 328 9.30 -10.50 20.98
N VAL A 329 8.65 -11.58 20.55
CA VAL A 329 9.17 -12.46 19.50
C VAL A 329 9.37 -11.69 18.19
N ILE A 330 8.39 -10.89 17.75
CA ILE A 330 8.51 -10.11 16.52
C ILE A 330 9.66 -9.10 16.63
N ILE A 331 9.73 -8.32 17.72
CA ILE A 331 10.78 -7.31 17.93
C ILE A 331 12.17 -7.97 17.95
N CYS A 332 12.34 -9.06 18.70
CA CYS A 332 13.61 -9.80 18.76
C CYS A 332 14.02 -10.31 17.38
N CYS A 333 13.10 -10.91 16.62
CA CYS A 333 13.35 -11.36 15.25
C CYS A 333 13.77 -10.21 14.33
N SER A 334 13.08 -9.07 14.38
CA SER A 334 13.41 -7.88 13.59
C SER A 334 14.79 -7.32 13.94
N ILE A 335 15.16 -7.27 15.22
CA ILE A 335 16.50 -6.85 15.67
C ILE A 335 17.56 -7.82 15.15
N ILE A 336 17.37 -9.13 15.32
CA ILE A 336 18.29 -10.16 14.81
C ILE A 336 18.46 -10.01 13.29
N GLN A 337 17.37 -9.84 12.55
CA GLN A 337 17.39 -9.64 11.11
C GLN A 337 18.19 -8.39 10.71
N LEU A 338 17.99 -7.26 11.40
CA LEU A 338 18.75 -6.03 11.15
C LEU A 338 20.25 -6.25 11.38
N VAL A 339 20.61 -6.91 12.49
CA VAL A 339 22.01 -7.23 12.82
C VAL A 339 22.63 -8.12 11.73
N LEU A 340 21.95 -9.20 11.34
CA LEU A 340 22.43 -10.11 10.30
C LEU A 340 22.64 -9.38 8.95
N TYR A 341 21.70 -8.56 8.50
CA TYR A 341 21.87 -7.80 7.27
C TYR A 341 22.97 -6.74 7.36
N THR A 342 23.15 -6.12 8.52
CA THR A 342 24.25 -5.18 8.77
C THR A 342 25.60 -5.88 8.64
N ILE A 343 25.73 -7.09 9.20
CA ILE A 343 26.94 -7.91 9.08
C ILE A 343 27.21 -8.27 7.61
N ILE A 344 26.19 -8.76 6.88
CA ILE A 344 26.30 -9.10 5.45
C ILE A 344 26.83 -7.91 4.66
N VAL A 345 26.26 -6.73 4.88
CA VAL A 345 26.61 -5.51 4.15
C VAL A 345 28.01 -5.03 4.51
N ALA A 346 28.36 -5.02 5.79
CA ALA A 346 29.71 -4.66 6.23
C ALA A 346 30.77 -5.61 5.63
N TYR A 347 30.47 -6.91 5.56
CA TYR A 347 31.33 -7.91 4.93
C TYR A 347 31.50 -7.66 3.43
N ILE A 348 30.40 -7.39 2.72
CA ILE A 348 30.42 -7.06 1.28
C ILE A 348 31.22 -5.78 1.02
N ILE A 349 31.02 -4.71 1.79
CA ILE A 349 31.77 -3.45 1.68
C ILE A 349 33.27 -3.71 1.90
N ARG A 350 33.63 -4.48 2.93
CA ARG A 350 35.02 -4.86 3.19
C ARG A 350 35.63 -5.66 2.04
N MET A 351 34.87 -6.58 1.45
CA MET A 351 35.31 -7.35 0.27
C MET A 351 35.48 -6.46 -0.96
N GLN A 352 34.58 -5.51 -1.20
CA GLN A 352 34.68 -4.56 -2.31
C GLN A 352 35.87 -3.62 -2.18
N GLY A 353 36.16 -3.14 -0.96
CA GLY A 353 37.34 -2.33 -0.68
C GLY A 353 38.65 -3.03 -1.03
N LYS A 354 38.70 -4.36 -0.92
CA LYS A 354 39.86 -5.16 -1.35
C LYS A 354 39.92 -5.42 -2.85
N LEU A 355 38.79 -5.46 -3.55
CA LEU A 355 38.71 -5.91 -4.94
C LEU A 355 38.75 -4.79 -5.99
N SER A 356 38.88 -3.51 -5.58
CA SER A 356 39.14 -2.33 -6.44
C SER A 356 38.42 -2.30 -7.80
N LYS A 357 37.18 -2.81 -7.87
CA LYS A 357 36.34 -2.78 -9.08
C LYS A 357 35.07 -1.97 -8.82
N LYS A 358 35.02 -0.81 -9.47
CA LYS A 358 34.07 0.30 -9.28
C LYS A 358 32.61 0.03 -9.70
N LEU A 359 32.27 -1.15 -10.22
CA LEU A 359 31.06 -1.33 -11.04
C LEU A 359 29.92 -2.16 -10.43
N GLN A 360 30.11 -2.85 -9.29
CA GLN A 360 29.09 -3.76 -8.75
C GLN A 360 28.33 -3.23 -7.51
N SER A 361 28.76 -2.10 -6.94
CA SER A 361 28.25 -1.53 -5.68
C SER A 361 26.76 -1.14 -5.70
N ARG A 362 26.20 -0.72 -6.85
CA ARG A 362 24.80 -0.20 -6.89
C ARG A 362 23.72 -1.26 -6.64
N LYS A 363 23.90 -2.49 -7.12
CA LYS A 363 22.88 -3.55 -6.94
C LYS A 363 22.79 -4.00 -5.48
N GLU A 364 23.91 -3.99 -4.77
CA GLU A 364 24.00 -4.42 -3.38
C GLU A 364 23.50 -3.34 -2.41
N MET A 365 23.74 -2.07 -2.72
CA MET A 365 23.14 -0.95 -1.98
C MET A 365 21.62 -0.99 -2.02
N ASN A 366 21.02 -1.43 -3.14
CA ASN A 366 19.57 -1.60 -3.23
C ASN A 366 19.05 -2.72 -2.30
N ILE A 367 19.84 -3.77 -2.05
CA ILE A 367 19.47 -4.84 -1.10
C ILE A 367 19.49 -4.31 0.34
N LEU A 368 20.50 -3.51 0.71
CA LEU A 368 20.56 -2.85 2.02
C LEU A 368 19.41 -1.87 2.20
N LEU A 369 19.16 -1.02 1.20
CA LEU A 369 18.07 -0.04 1.25
C LEU A 369 16.72 -0.74 1.40
N TYR A 370 16.51 -1.85 0.68
CA TYR A 370 15.33 -2.70 0.84
C TYR A 370 15.22 -3.27 2.27
N ALA A 371 16.31 -3.79 2.84
CA ALA A 371 16.31 -4.34 4.19
C ALA A 371 16.05 -3.26 5.26
N CYS A 372 16.64 -2.07 5.11
CA CYS A 372 16.44 -0.93 6.00
C CYS A 372 15.01 -0.38 5.91
N ALA A 373 14.49 -0.18 4.68
CA ALA A 373 13.11 0.22 4.48
C ALA A 373 12.15 -0.80 5.08
N ARG A 374 12.35 -2.11 4.81
CA ARG A 374 11.53 -3.16 5.38
C ARG A 374 11.58 -3.17 6.92
N PHE A 375 12.76 -3.04 7.52
CA PHE A 375 12.89 -2.94 8.97
C PHE A 375 12.14 -1.72 9.53
N LEU A 376 12.31 -0.55 8.91
CA LEU A 376 11.61 0.67 9.33
C LEU A 376 10.09 0.50 9.22
N PHE A 377 9.59 -0.07 8.11
CA PHE A 377 8.16 -0.34 7.95
C PHE A 377 7.65 -1.39 8.92
N ASP A 378 8.40 -2.47 9.19
CA ASP A 378 8.02 -3.50 10.15
C ASP A 378 7.98 -2.91 11.58
N VAL A 379 8.96 -2.10 11.96
CA VAL A 379 8.98 -1.41 13.27
C VAL A 379 7.86 -0.39 13.35
N VAL A 380 7.65 0.43 12.32
CA VAL A 380 6.55 1.41 12.29
C VAL A 380 5.21 0.68 12.33
N ALA A 381 5.02 -0.40 11.59
CA ALA A 381 3.80 -1.20 11.65
C ALA A 381 3.58 -1.78 13.05
N VAL A 382 4.62 -2.35 13.68
CA VAL A 382 4.52 -2.88 15.04
C VAL A 382 4.22 -1.78 16.06
N CYS A 383 4.93 -0.65 16.01
CA CYS A 383 4.79 0.46 16.95
C CYS A 383 3.47 1.24 16.75
N ALA A 384 3.11 1.52 15.50
CA ALA A 384 1.94 2.32 15.16
C ALA A 384 0.63 1.51 15.23
N VAL A 385 0.63 0.24 14.77
CA VAL A 385 -0.60 -0.57 14.73
C VAL A 385 -0.87 -1.25 16.06
N TYR A 386 0.16 -1.67 16.81
CA TYR A 386 -0.04 -2.50 18.01
C TYR A 386 0.34 -1.85 19.34
N GLY A 387 1.10 -0.76 19.30
CA GLY A 387 1.90 -0.34 20.44
C GLY A 387 1.36 0.88 21.19
N TYR A 388 1.35 2.05 20.55
CA TYR A 388 1.52 3.28 21.34
C TYR A 388 0.78 4.53 20.85
N PHE A 389 0.19 4.50 19.64
CA PHE A 389 -0.65 5.60 19.19
C PHE A 389 -2.10 5.21 19.40
N PRO A 390 -2.82 5.74 20.40
CA PRO A 390 -4.27 5.73 20.34
C PRO A 390 -4.61 6.45 19.03
N ILE A 391 -5.11 5.70 18.07
CA ILE A 391 -5.71 6.32 16.88
C ILE A 391 -6.84 7.15 17.48
N PRO A 392 -6.78 8.50 17.41
CA PRO A 392 -7.86 9.31 17.94
C PRO A 392 -9.15 8.81 17.29
N ASP A 393 -10.22 8.67 18.09
CA ASP A 393 -11.56 8.31 17.62
C ASP A 393 -11.94 9.31 16.52
N THR A 394 -11.57 8.99 15.29
CA THR A 394 -11.60 9.93 14.17
C THR A 394 -12.89 9.69 13.44
N GLU A 395 -13.47 10.79 12.95
CA GLU A 395 -14.74 10.86 12.23
C GLU A 395 -14.85 9.95 10.99
N PHE A 396 -13.81 9.19 10.63
CA PHE A 396 -13.93 8.09 9.67
C PHE A 396 -14.96 7.04 10.09
N GLY A 397 -15.14 6.79 11.40
CA GLY A 397 -16.27 6.02 11.90
C GLY A 397 -17.63 6.65 11.53
N HIS A 398 -17.71 7.98 11.54
CA HIS A 398 -18.90 8.72 11.15
C HIS A 398 -19.19 8.65 9.65
N ILE A 399 -18.18 8.60 8.77
CA ILE A 399 -18.41 8.45 7.32
C ILE A 399 -19.08 7.11 6.99
N SER A 400 -18.67 6.03 7.67
CA SER A 400 -19.34 4.73 7.54
C SER A 400 -20.78 4.77 8.05
N SER A 401 -21.04 5.50 9.15
CA SER A 401 -22.38 5.71 9.70
C SER A 401 -23.26 6.57 8.78
N PHE A 402 -22.66 7.55 8.08
CA PHE A 402 -23.33 8.43 7.13
C PHE A 402 -23.76 7.65 5.88
N GLN A 403 -22.88 6.82 5.31
CA GLN A 403 -23.23 5.88 4.23
C GLN A 403 -24.33 4.90 4.66
N ARG A 404 -24.27 4.39 5.89
CA ARG A 404 -25.31 3.51 6.45
C ARG A 404 -26.64 4.26 6.60
N SER A 405 -26.63 5.53 6.98
CA SER A 405 -27.83 6.38 7.07
C SER A 405 -28.45 6.65 5.70
N LEU A 406 -27.63 6.82 4.66
CA LEU A 406 -28.09 7.02 3.28
C LEU A 406 -28.72 5.73 2.71
N LEU A 407 -28.11 4.58 2.96
CA LEU A 407 -28.67 3.28 2.59
C LEU A 407 -29.98 2.99 3.34
N HIS A 408 -30.06 3.33 4.63
CA HIS A 408 -31.28 3.14 5.42
C HIS A 408 -32.41 4.08 4.99
N LYS A 409 -32.10 5.30 4.55
CA LYS A 409 -33.07 6.21 3.95
C LYS A 409 -33.53 5.74 2.57
N SER A 410 -32.62 5.18 1.77
CA SER A 410 -32.97 4.60 0.45
C SER A 410 -33.92 3.41 0.58
N ASN A 411 -33.77 2.57 1.61
CA ASN A 411 -34.66 1.42 1.86
C ASN A 411 -36.00 1.76 2.54
N ARG A 412 -36.21 3.02 2.97
CA ARG A 412 -37.51 3.48 3.50
C ARG A 412 -38.34 4.28 2.49
N GLY A 413 -37.82 4.46 1.27
CA GLY A 413 -38.48 5.17 0.16
C GLY A 413 -39.00 4.24 -0.96
N LEU A 414 -38.92 2.92 -0.75
CA LEU A 414 -39.60 1.86 -1.50
C LEU A 414 -40.57 1.19 -0.53
#